data_AF-A0AAV5VK76-F1
#
_entry.id   AF-A0AAV5VK76-F1
#
_cell.length_a   1.000
_cell.length_b   1.000
_cell.length_c   1.000
_cell.angle_alpha   90.00
_cell.angle_beta   90.00
_cell.angle_gamma   90.00
#
_symmetry.space_group_name_H-M   'P 1'
#
loop_
_entity.id
_entity.type
_entity.pdbx_description
1 polymer ?
#
loop_
_entity_poly.entity_id
_entity_poly.type
_entity_poly.pdbx_seq_one_letter_code
_entity_poly.pdbx_strand_id
1 'polypeptide(L)'
;MLVYWKQEWAREARFDSFWKHFEASERWRKGHQEARAELNKSPRMEVNITGKRAKLERRLEVKKEEEMGEGPSRDEEEEEDKEEEERGEEMNEEMKEFFRQTLKHRAEREAMRNASKKEDEKKKSSHWIRIDNEEYMPADKIGVEGIQSRSFAAPNEPAAVEEKRTQARLLYGDNWDKVLSMESEMDMKFRRICDETQPPLWPVIPFRL
;
A
#
# COMPACT_ATOMS: atom_id res chain seq x y z
N MET A 1 -1.84 -28.26 25.91
CA MET A 1 -2.38 -28.77 24.63
C MET A 1 -2.86 -30.22 24.79
N LEU A 2 -3.72 -30.48 25.79
CA LEU A 2 -4.12 -31.85 26.21
C LEU A 2 -5.63 -31.96 26.53
N VAL A 3 -6.42 -30.95 26.18
CA VAL A 3 -7.85 -30.90 26.55
C VAL A 3 -8.70 -31.75 25.59
N TYR A 4 -8.35 -31.80 24.31
CA TYR A 4 -9.14 -32.49 23.29
C TYR A 4 -8.95 -34.01 23.25
N TRP A 5 -7.81 -34.53 23.73
CA TRP A 5 -7.53 -35.98 23.70
C TRP A 5 -8.27 -36.78 24.79
N LYS A 6 -8.88 -36.06 25.74
CA LYS A 6 -9.76 -36.63 26.78
C LYS A 6 -11.21 -36.72 26.34
N GLN A 7 -11.57 -36.15 25.19
CA GLN A 7 -12.94 -36.18 24.68
C GLN A 7 -13.14 -37.41 23.80
N GLU A 8 -14.22 -38.14 24.04
CA GLU A 8 -14.47 -39.44 23.41
C GLU A 8 -14.72 -39.33 21.90
N TRP A 9 -15.40 -38.26 21.46
CA TRP A 9 -15.66 -37.98 20.05
C TRP A 9 -14.38 -37.75 19.23
N ALA A 10 -13.31 -37.27 19.87
CA ALA A 10 -12.04 -36.99 19.21
C ALA A 10 -11.27 -38.27 18.85
N ARG A 11 -11.67 -39.43 19.37
CA ARG A 11 -11.08 -40.76 19.10
C ARG A 11 -11.85 -41.55 18.05
N GLU A 12 -12.92 -41.00 17.50
CA GLU A 12 -13.64 -41.63 16.40
C GLU A 12 -12.77 -41.63 15.13
N ALA A 13 -12.80 -42.73 14.39
CA ALA A 13 -12.04 -42.91 13.14
C ALA A 13 -12.35 -41.85 12.06
N ARG A 14 -13.48 -41.14 12.19
CA ARG A 14 -13.87 -40.02 11.33
C ARG A 14 -12.91 -38.84 11.42
N PHE A 15 -12.22 -38.68 12.56
CA PHE A 15 -11.30 -37.58 12.81
C PHE A 15 -9.82 -37.96 12.60
N ASP A 16 -9.52 -39.19 12.17
CA ASP A 16 -8.12 -39.61 11.91
C ASP A 16 -7.45 -38.74 10.84
N SER A 17 -8.19 -38.37 9.79
CA SER A 17 -7.70 -37.46 8.76
C SER A 17 -7.41 -36.07 9.35
N PHE A 18 -8.34 -35.55 10.16
CA PHE A 18 -8.18 -34.27 10.84
C PHE A 18 -6.93 -34.26 11.74
N TRP A 19 -6.72 -35.29 12.54
CA TRP A 19 -5.55 -35.38 13.42
C TRP A 19 -4.24 -35.54 12.66
N LYS A 20 -4.21 -36.28 11.55
CA LYS A 20 -3.02 -36.35 10.67
C LYS A 20 -2.64 -34.97 10.12
N HIS A 21 -3.63 -34.19 9.66
CA HIS A 21 -3.41 -32.82 9.19
C HIS A 21 -3.02 -31.87 10.32
N PHE A 22 -3.66 -31.98 11.47
CA PHE A 22 -3.33 -31.20 12.66
C PHE A 22 -1.88 -31.46 13.08
N GLU A 23 -1.45 -32.73 13.17
CA GLU A 23 -0.06 -33.07 13.48
C GLU A 23 0.92 -32.55 12.43
N ALA A 24 0.57 -32.62 11.14
CA ALA A 24 1.40 -32.05 10.08
C ALA A 24 1.55 -30.53 10.24
N SER A 25 0.47 -29.82 10.58
CA SER A 25 0.49 -28.38 10.84
C SER A 25 1.31 -28.03 12.09
N GLU A 26 1.24 -28.85 13.14
CA GLU A 26 2.02 -28.70 14.36
C GLU A 26 3.52 -28.94 14.12
N ARG A 27 3.87 -29.98 13.33
CA ARG A 27 5.26 -30.24 12.92
C ARG A 27 5.81 -29.06 12.12
N TRP A 28 5.06 -28.54 11.16
CA TRP A 28 5.46 -27.36 10.40
C TRP A 28 5.63 -26.14 11.29
N ARG A 29 4.67 -25.87 12.19
CA ARG A 29 4.74 -24.73 13.11
C ARG A 29 5.96 -24.80 14.01
N LYS A 30 6.27 -25.98 14.56
CA LYS A 30 7.46 -26.20 15.40
C LYS A 30 8.74 -26.02 14.61
N GLY A 31 8.88 -26.68 13.45
CA GLY A 31 10.06 -26.52 12.59
C GLY A 31 10.26 -25.08 12.14
N HIS A 32 9.18 -24.34 11.87
CA HIS A 32 9.24 -22.92 11.52
C HIS A 32 9.64 -22.04 12.70
N GLN A 33 9.15 -22.33 13.91
CA GLN A 33 9.58 -21.65 15.14
C GLN A 33 11.06 -21.91 15.44
N GLU A 34 11.53 -23.15 15.26
CA GLU A 34 12.93 -23.53 15.42
C GLU A 34 13.82 -22.80 14.41
N ALA A 35 13.47 -22.81 13.13
CA ALA A 35 14.20 -22.06 12.10
C ALA A 35 14.23 -20.55 12.38
N ARG A 36 13.13 -19.95 12.85
CA ARG A 36 13.11 -18.54 13.29
C ARG A 36 13.99 -18.30 14.50
N ALA A 37 14.01 -19.23 15.46
CA ALA A 37 14.89 -19.14 16.62
C ALA A 37 16.37 -19.30 16.23
N GLU A 38 16.69 -20.17 15.27
CA GLU A 38 18.04 -20.31 14.72
C GLU A 38 18.50 -19.07 13.97
N LEU A 39 17.63 -18.43 13.17
CA LEU A 39 17.93 -17.14 12.55
C LEU A 39 18.18 -16.03 13.57
N ASN A 40 17.46 -16.05 14.69
CA ASN A 40 17.65 -15.08 15.77
C ASN A 40 18.87 -15.40 16.65
N LYS A 41 19.32 -16.67 16.72
CA LYS A 41 20.53 -17.11 17.44
C LYS A 41 21.78 -16.93 16.60
N SER A 42 21.66 -17.02 15.27
CA SER A 42 22.74 -16.70 14.36
C SER A 42 23.14 -15.25 14.61
N PRO A 43 24.41 -14.95 14.91
CA PRO A 43 24.88 -13.58 14.94
C PRO A 43 24.53 -12.99 13.58
N ARG A 44 23.60 -12.03 13.58
CA ARG A 44 23.28 -11.23 12.40
C ARG A 44 24.63 -10.76 11.89
N MET A 45 25.12 -11.33 10.78
CA MET A 45 26.34 -10.82 10.17
C MET A 45 26.02 -9.38 9.83
N GLU A 46 26.59 -8.46 10.60
CA GLU A 46 26.61 -7.06 10.28
C GLU A 46 27.44 -6.94 9.01
N VAL A 47 26.77 -7.07 7.87
CA VAL A 47 27.31 -6.58 6.61
C VAL A 47 27.49 -5.10 6.83
N ASN A 48 28.74 -4.69 7.07
CA ASN A 48 29.21 -3.32 7.10
C ASN A 48 29.00 -2.71 5.71
N ILE A 49 27.76 -2.38 5.40
CA ILE A 49 27.43 -1.51 4.27
C ILE A 49 27.76 -0.11 4.77
N THR A 50 29.00 0.30 4.53
CA THR A 50 29.46 1.68 4.64
C THR A 50 28.75 2.51 3.56
N GLY A 51 27.49 2.80 3.80
CA GLY A 51 26.64 3.63 2.95
C GLY A 51 25.56 4.23 3.83
N LYS A 52 25.61 5.55 4.02
CA LYS A 52 24.70 6.34 4.84
C LYS A 52 23.24 6.00 4.52
N ARG A 53 22.63 5.09 5.29
CA ARG A 53 21.19 4.86 5.27
C ARG A 53 20.58 5.48 6.51
N ALA A 54 19.75 6.49 6.26
CA ALA A 54 19.02 7.21 7.29
C ALA A 54 18.17 6.26 8.14
N LYS A 55 18.20 6.54 9.43
CA LYS A 55 17.46 5.95 10.54
C LYS A 55 15.98 5.68 10.18
N LEU A 56 15.65 4.45 9.82
CA LEU A 56 14.26 3.96 9.78
C LEU A 56 13.98 3.14 11.05
N GLU A 57 13.90 3.85 12.16
CA GLU A 57 13.31 3.36 13.41
C GLU A 57 11.87 3.88 13.46
N ARG A 58 10.90 2.99 13.21
CA ARG A 58 9.55 3.07 13.80
C ARG A 58 8.85 1.72 13.63
N ARG A 59 9.19 0.81 14.53
CA ARG A 59 8.36 -0.34 14.90
C ARG A 59 7.24 0.23 15.78
N LEU A 60 6.01 0.24 15.27
CA LEU A 60 4.84 0.67 16.05
C LEU A 60 4.52 -0.43 17.07
N GLU A 61 4.97 -0.22 18.31
CA GLU A 61 4.42 -0.87 19.48
C GLU A 61 3.06 -0.24 19.78
N VAL A 62 1.98 -0.96 19.51
CA VAL A 62 0.63 -0.57 19.90
C VAL A 62 0.51 -0.78 21.41
N LYS A 63 0.68 0.30 22.18
CA LYS A 63 0.19 0.38 23.56
C LYS A 63 -1.30 0.68 23.52
N LYS A 64 -2.09 -0.24 24.06
CA LYS A 64 -3.51 -0.05 24.37
C LYS A 64 -3.57 0.75 25.67
N GLU A 65 -3.80 2.06 25.58
CA GLU A 65 -4.18 2.89 26.71
C GLU A 65 -5.64 3.31 26.51
N GLU A 66 -6.49 2.77 27.36
CA GLU A 66 -7.87 3.21 27.57
C GLU A 66 -7.81 4.49 28.39
N GLU A 67 -8.20 5.63 27.83
CA GLU A 67 -8.57 6.80 28.63
C GLU A 67 -9.71 7.57 27.95
N MET A 68 -10.75 7.80 28.74
CA MET A 68 -11.95 8.52 28.39
C MET A 68 -11.66 10.02 28.25
N GLY A 69 -12.23 10.63 27.21
CA GLY A 69 -12.26 12.07 27.05
C GLY A 69 -13.43 12.46 26.17
N GLU A 70 -14.54 12.82 26.81
CA GLU A 70 -15.71 13.43 26.17
C GLU A 70 -15.28 14.71 25.44
N GLY A 71 -15.33 14.67 24.11
CA GLY A 71 -15.22 15.84 23.24
C GLY A 71 -16.62 16.25 22.80
N PRO A 72 -16.95 17.57 22.81
CA PRO A 72 -18.32 18.05 22.72
C PRO A 72 -18.96 17.75 21.36
N SER A 73 -20.20 17.25 21.43
CA SER A 73 -21.15 17.15 20.32
C SER A 73 -21.20 18.48 19.57
N ARG A 74 -20.79 18.47 18.31
CA ARG A 74 -21.09 19.57 17.39
C ARG A 74 -22.39 19.19 16.71
N ASP A 75 -23.49 19.50 17.40
CA ASP A 75 -24.83 19.39 16.85
C ASP A 75 -24.89 20.22 15.56
N GLU A 76 -25.44 19.56 14.55
CA GLU A 76 -25.87 20.12 13.29
C GLU A 76 -27.04 21.06 13.58
N GLU A 77 -26.79 22.36 13.64
CA GLU A 77 -27.86 23.35 13.63
C GLU A 77 -28.33 23.57 12.20
N GLU A 78 -29.62 23.28 12.04
CA GLU A 78 -30.46 23.38 10.86
C GLU A 78 -30.35 24.77 10.18
N GLU A 79 -30.47 24.77 8.86
CA GLU A 79 -30.71 25.99 8.09
C GLU A 79 -32.05 26.59 8.49
N GLU A 80 -32.00 27.62 9.35
CA GLU A 80 -33.06 28.61 9.46
C GLU A 80 -32.76 29.75 8.48
N ASP A 81 -33.49 29.75 7.36
CA ASP A 81 -33.74 30.93 6.54
C ASP A 81 -34.32 32.05 7.45
N LYS A 82 -33.43 32.90 7.97
CA LYS A 82 -33.80 34.19 8.53
C LYS A 82 -33.55 35.24 7.46
N GLU A 83 -34.63 35.59 6.77
CA GLU A 83 -34.79 36.91 6.15
C GLU A 83 -34.69 37.96 7.27
N GLU A 84 -33.46 38.32 7.65
CA GLU A 84 -33.22 39.36 8.65
C GLU A 84 -33.31 40.71 7.96
N GLU A 85 -34.48 41.32 8.15
CA GLU A 85 -34.82 42.69 7.86
C GLU A 85 -33.65 43.65 8.12
N GLU A 86 -33.31 44.37 7.05
CA GLU A 86 -32.68 45.69 6.95
C GLU A 86 -32.66 46.55 8.23
N ARG A 87 -31.86 46.16 9.25
CA ARG A 87 -31.51 47.08 10.35
C ARG A 87 -30.35 47.94 9.90
N GLY A 88 -30.71 49.02 9.20
CA GLY A 88 -29.82 50.12 8.82
C GLY A 88 -29.27 50.83 10.04
N GLU A 89 -28.24 50.27 10.65
CA GLU A 89 -27.21 51.07 11.31
C GLU A 89 -26.14 51.29 10.26
N GLU A 90 -25.81 52.55 9.99
CA GLU A 90 -24.80 52.97 9.02
C GLU A 90 -23.45 52.36 9.39
N MET A 91 -23.25 51.12 8.95
CA MET A 91 -22.05 50.37 9.21
C MET A 91 -20.94 51.13 8.51
N ASN A 92 -19.99 51.61 9.29
CA ASN A 92 -18.91 52.47 8.84
C ASN A 92 -18.28 51.89 7.56
N GLU A 93 -17.94 52.73 6.57
CA GLU A 93 -17.50 52.25 5.24
C GLU A 93 -16.32 51.28 5.34
N GLU A 94 -15.41 51.53 6.29
CA GLU A 94 -14.28 50.66 6.63
C GLU A 94 -14.72 49.26 7.10
N MET A 95 -15.82 49.17 7.83
CA MET A 95 -16.36 47.89 8.31
C MET A 95 -17.00 47.11 7.16
N LYS A 96 -17.69 47.79 6.22
CA LYS A 96 -18.22 47.16 5.00
C LYS A 96 -17.10 46.58 4.14
N GLU A 97 -15.99 47.30 4.04
CA GLU A 97 -14.79 46.85 3.34
C GLU A 97 -14.14 45.64 4.03
N PHE A 98 -14.09 45.62 5.36
CA PHE A 98 -13.61 44.49 6.13
C PHE A 98 -14.44 43.21 5.90
N PHE A 99 -15.78 43.31 5.89
CA PHE A 99 -16.61 42.14 5.58
C PHE A 99 -16.45 41.69 4.13
N ARG A 100 -16.34 42.62 3.16
CA ARG A 100 -16.03 42.26 1.77
C ARG A 100 -14.70 41.53 1.66
N GLN A 101 -13.68 41.95 2.40
CA GLN A 101 -12.38 41.29 2.43
C GLN A 101 -12.46 39.91 3.10
N THR A 102 -13.19 39.79 4.21
CA THR A 102 -13.38 38.53 4.94
C THR A 102 -14.14 37.50 4.09
N LEU A 103 -15.18 37.93 3.37
CA LEU A 103 -15.93 37.09 2.43
C LEU A 103 -15.05 36.62 1.27
N LYS A 104 -14.23 37.51 0.70
CA LYS A 104 -13.25 37.14 -0.34
C LYS A 104 -12.27 36.08 0.14
N HIS A 105 -11.66 36.24 1.32
CA HIS A 105 -10.73 35.25 1.88
C HIS A 105 -11.41 33.92 2.24
N ARG A 106 -12.70 33.93 2.61
CA ARG A 106 -13.47 32.70 2.85
C ARG A 106 -13.71 31.95 1.54
N ALA A 107 -14.16 32.67 0.51
CA ALA A 107 -14.36 32.11 -0.82
C ALA A 107 -13.05 31.58 -1.44
N GLU A 108 -11.94 32.28 -1.25
CA GLU A 108 -10.62 31.85 -1.75
C GLU A 108 -10.14 30.57 -1.06
N ARG A 109 -10.28 30.46 0.27
CA ARG A 109 -9.93 29.24 1.02
C ARG A 109 -10.81 28.05 0.62
N GLU A 110 -12.09 28.28 0.40
CA GLU A 110 -13.02 27.25 -0.05
C GLU A 110 -12.72 26.80 -1.48
N ALA A 111 -12.40 27.73 -2.39
CA ALA A 111 -11.96 27.42 -3.73
C ALA A 111 -10.66 26.60 -3.73
N MET A 112 -9.68 26.97 -2.90
CA MET A 112 -8.42 26.23 -2.75
C MET A 112 -8.65 24.81 -2.23
N ARG A 113 -9.49 24.65 -1.21
CA ARG A 113 -9.88 23.33 -0.65
C ARG A 113 -10.65 22.47 -1.66
N ASN A 114 -11.51 23.08 -2.46
CA ASN A 114 -12.27 22.36 -3.49
C ASN A 114 -11.40 21.98 -4.69
N ALA A 115 -10.42 22.81 -5.06
CA ALA A 115 -9.45 22.50 -6.10
C ALA A 115 -8.56 21.30 -5.70
N SER A 116 -8.05 21.29 -4.46
CA SER A 116 -7.23 20.16 -3.97
C SER A 116 -8.02 18.85 -3.92
N LYS A 117 -9.27 18.89 -3.44
CA LYS A 117 -10.16 17.71 -3.44
C LYS A 117 -10.40 17.17 -4.85
N LYS A 118 -10.67 18.04 -5.83
CA LYS A 118 -10.88 17.63 -7.24
C LYS A 118 -9.63 17.01 -7.85
N GLU A 119 -8.44 17.49 -7.52
CA GLU A 119 -7.18 16.87 -7.96
C GLU A 119 -6.95 15.49 -7.35
N ASP A 120 -7.23 15.33 -6.05
CA ASP A 120 -7.11 14.05 -5.35
C ASP A 120 -8.13 13.03 -5.86
N GLU A 121 -9.36 13.45 -6.15
CA GLU A 121 -10.39 12.60 -6.74
C GLU A 121 -10.04 12.15 -8.16
N LYS A 122 -9.48 13.05 -9.00
CA LYS A 122 -9.00 12.66 -10.34
C LYS A 122 -7.87 11.64 -10.28
N LYS A 123 -6.96 11.74 -9.31
CA LYS A 123 -5.86 10.78 -9.11
C LYS A 123 -6.37 9.43 -8.59
N LYS A 124 -7.35 9.43 -7.70
CA LYS A 124 -7.95 8.20 -7.12
C LYS A 124 -8.88 7.48 -8.11
N SER A 125 -9.61 8.22 -8.93
CA SER A 125 -10.62 7.70 -9.88
C SER A 125 -10.08 6.74 -10.94
N SER A 126 -8.76 6.72 -11.21
CA SER A 126 -8.19 5.86 -12.25
C SER A 126 -8.02 4.39 -11.80
N HIS A 127 -7.80 4.18 -10.50
CA HIS A 127 -7.31 2.89 -10.02
C HIS A 127 -8.18 2.22 -8.96
N TRP A 128 -8.85 3.03 -8.14
CA TRP A 128 -9.64 2.57 -7.01
C TRP A 128 -11.11 2.48 -7.37
N ILE A 129 -11.76 1.38 -6.99
CA ILE A 129 -13.20 1.17 -7.12
C ILE A 129 -13.77 1.29 -5.71
N ARG A 130 -14.78 2.14 -5.52
CA ARG A 130 -15.50 2.24 -4.25
C ARG A 130 -16.71 1.32 -4.27
N ILE A 131 -16.76 0.39 -3.31
CA ILE A 131 -17.94 -0.45 -3.04
C ILE A 131 -18.17 -0.34 -1.52
N ASP A 132 -19.40 -0.03 -1.10
CA ASP A 132 -19.82 0.01 0.31
C ASP A 132 -18.89 0.81 1.25
N ASN A 133 -18.46 2.01 0.81
CA ASN A 133 -17.56 2.91 1.53
C ASN A 133 -16.13 2.38 1.76
N GLU A 134 -15.79 1.23 1.20
CA GLU A 134 -14.45 0.66 1.21
C GLU A 134 -13.76 0.86 -0.15
N GLU A 135 -12.46 1.16 -0.10
CA GLU A 135 -11.65 1.47 -1.29
C GLU A 135 -10.97 0.17 -1.79
N TYR A 136 -11.52 -0.42 -2.84
CA TYR A 136 -11.03 -1.67 -3.43
C TYR A 136 -10.11 -1.43 -4.62
N MET A 137 -8.99 -2.16 -4.71
CA MET A 137 -8.18 -2.26 -5.94
C MET A 137 -8.29 -3.67 -6.54
N PRO A 138 -8.38 -3.80 -7.87
CA PRO A 138 -8.26 -5.09 -8.54
C PRO A 138 -6.87 -5.71 -8.25
N ALA A 139 -6.85 -6.99 -7.87
CA ALA A 139 -5.62 -7.70 -7.54
C ALA A 139 -4.59 -7.68 -8.68
N ASP A 140 -5.04 -7.78 -9.93
CA ASP A 140 -4.21 -7.71 -11.14
C ASP A 140 -3.42 -6.41 -11.28
N LYS A 141 -3.84 -5.36 -10.59
CA LYS A 141 -3.18 -4.06 -10.64
C LYS A 141 -2.14 -3.85 -9.51
N ILE A 142 -2.07 -4.78 -8.56
CA ILE A 142 -1.07 -4.81 -7.48
C ILE A 142 0.10 -5.68 -7.95
N GLY A 143 1.02 -5.07 -8.70
CA GLY A 143 2.24 -5.74 -9.17
C GLY A 143 3.40 -5.65 -8.16
N VAL A 144 4.43 -6.47 -8.37
CA VAL A 144 5.71 -6.39 -7.62
C VAL A 144 6.36 -5.00 -7.77
N GLU A 145 6.15 -4.36 -8.92
CA GLU A 145 6.64 -3.02 -9.25
C GLU A 145 5.69 -1.89 -8.80
N GLY A 146 4.61 -2.24 -8.11
CA GLY A 146 3.59 -1.31 -7.62
C GLY A 146 2.34 -1.23 -8.50
N ILE A 147 1.60 -0.14 -8.31
CA ILE A 147 0.30 0.16 -8.93
C ILE A 147 0.53 0.51 -10.41
N GLN A 148 0.29 -0.44 -11.32
CA GLN A 148 0.43 -0.20 -12.76
C GLN A 148 -0.91 0.21 -13.39
N SER A 149 -0.90 1.30 -14.14
CA SER A 149 -2.06 1.72 -14.96
C SER A 149 -1.95 1.08 -16.34
N ARG A 150 -2.94 0.27 -16.72
CA ARG A 150 -3.04 -0.29 -18.07
C ARG A 150 -3.46 0.81 -19.04
N SER A 151 -2.60 1.15 -19.99
CA SER A 151 -3.01 1.95 -21.15
C SER A 151 -3.27 1.03 -22.34
N PHE A 152 -4.28 1.36 -23.15
CA PHE A 152 -4.55 0.69 -24.43
C PHE A 152 -3.75 1.30 -25.58
N ALA A 153 -2.88 2.28 -25.30
CA ALA A 153 -2.00 2.86 -26.30
C ALA A 153 -0.91 1.85 -26.67
N ALA A 154 -0.48 1.86 -27.94
CA ALA A 154 0.65 1.07 -28.38
C ALA A 154 1.90 1.45 -27.54
N PRO A 155 2.66 0.48 -27.04
CA PRO A 155 3.89 0.76 -26.30
C PRO A 155 4.85 1.58 -27.17
N ASN A 156 5.33 2.72 -26.64
CA ASN A 156 6.34 3.53 -27.31
C ASN A 156 7.73 2.97 -26.96
N GLU A 157 8.15 1.92 -27.68
CA GLU A 157 9.46 1.28 -27.48
C GLU A 157 10.66 2.25 -27.50
N PRO A 158 10.79 3.19 -28.46
CA PRO A 158 11.95 4.08 -28.48
C PRO A 158 12.00 5.00 -27.26
N ALA A 159 10.86 5.54 -26.82
CA ALA A 159 10.81 6.36 -25.61
C ALA A 159 11.20 5.57 -24.36
N ALA A 160 10.72 4.32 -24.23
CA ALA A 160 11.08 3.46 -23.10
C ALA A 160 12.59 3.14 -23.06
N VAL A 161 13.22 2.95 -24.24
CA VAL A 161 14.67 2.73 -24.33
C VAL A 161 15.45 3.97 -23.91
N GLU A 162 15.00 5.16 -24.30
CA GLU A 162 15.61 6.43 -23.90
C GLU A 162 15.47 6.67 -22.39
N GLU A 163 14.28 6.42 -21.82
CA GLU A 163 14.05 6.49 -20.39
C GLU A 163 14.97 5.54 -19.62
N LYS A 164 15.09 4.28 -20.06
CA LYS A 164 16.01 3.32 -19.45
C LYS A 164 17.46 3.82 -19.48
N ARG A 165 17.92 4.42 -20.59
CA ARG A 165 19.27 4.98 -20.73
C ARG A 165 19.50 6.19 -19.83
N THR A 166 18.53 7.09 -19.72
CA THR A 166 18.61 8.27 -18.85
C THR A 166 18.64 7.87 -17.37
N GLN A 167 17.82 6.90 -16.97
CA GLN A 167 17.85 6.32 -15.64
C GLN A 167 19.18 5.63 -15.34
N ALA A 168 19.71 4.84 -16.30
CA ALA A 168 21.01 4.20 -16.15
C ALA A 168 22.15 5.22 -15.96
N ARG A 169 22.13 6.32 -16.73
CA ARG A 169 23.08 7.45 -16.55
C ARG A 169 22.99 8.06 -15.16
N LEU A 170 21.77 8.22 -14.63
CA LEU A 170 21.54 8.77 -13.29
C LEU A 170 22.06 7.83 -12.18
N LEU A 171 21.84 6.52 -12.32
CA LEU A 171 22.18 5.52 -11.31
C LEU A 171 23.66 5.13 -11.32
N TYR A 172 24.24 4.96 -12.51
CA TYR A 172 25.56 4.36 -12.69
C TYR A 172 26.63 5.36 -13.16
N GLY A 173 26.26 6.62 -13.42
CA GLY A 173 27.19 7.66 -13.86
C GLY A 173 27.86 7.30 -15.18
N ASP A 174 29.16 7.56 -15.31
CA ASP A 174 29.93 7.35 -16.55
C ASP A 174 29.97 5.88 -17.02
N ASN A 175 29.81 4.92 -16.09
CA ASN A 175 29.87 3.49 -16.39
C ASN A 175 28.52 2.87 -16.79
N TRP A 176 27.49 3.70 -17.03
CA TRP A 176 26.14 3.25 -17.35
C TRP A 176 26.07 2.30 -18.55
N ASP A 177 26.86 2.56 -19.60
CA ASP A 177 26.84 1.77 -20.83
C ASP A 177 27.36 0.34 -20.60
N LYS A 178 28.44 0.22 -19.80
CA LYS A 178 29.00 -1.08 -19.43
C LYS A 178 28.01 -1.89 -18.59
N VAL A 179 27.37 -1.27 -17.59
CA VAL A 179 26.37 -1.96 -16.75
C VAL A 179 25.19 -2.43 -17.58
N LEU A 180 24.66 -1.55 -18.43
CA LEU A 180 23.52 -1.89 -19.30
C LEU A 180 23.85 -3.00 -20.30
N SER A 181 25.07 -3.03 -20.83
CA SER A 181 25.56 -4.12 -21.67
C SER A 181 25.60 -5.44 -20.90
N MET A 182 26.15 -5.43 -19.69
CA MET A 182 26.24 -6.63 -18.84
C MET A 182 24.85 -7.17 -18.45
N GLU A 183 23.90 -6.28 -18.11
CA GLU A 183 22.50 -6.65 -17.85
C GLU A 183 21.88 -7.33 -19.06
N SER A 184 22.04 -6.72 -20.25
CA SER A 184 21.50 -7.27 -21.49
C SER A 184 22.11 -8.64 -21.83
N GLU A 185 23.41 -8.82 -21.60
CA GLU A 185 24.06 -10.13 -21.77
C GLU A 185 23.53 -11.17 -20.79
N MET A 186 23.28 -10.79 -19.54
CA MET A 186 22.73 -11.67 -18.51
C MET A 186 21.29 -12.09 -18.86
N ASP A 187 20.46 -11.14 -19.28
CA ASP A 187 19.08 -11.40 -19.73
C ASP A 187 19.06 -12.35 -20.94
N MET A 188 19.96 -12.14 -21.90
CA MET A 188 20.05 -13.02 -23.08
C MET A 188 20.47 -14.44 -22.71
N LYS A 189 21.42 -14.60 -21.77
CA LYS A 189 21.81 -15.92 -21.27
C LYS A 189 20.68 -16.60 -20.52
N PHE A 190 19.97 -15.85 -19.67
CA PHE A 190 18.82 -16.37 -18.94
C PHE A 190 17.73 -16.87 -19.89
N ARG A 191 17.34 -16.05 -20.89
CA ARG A 191 16.35 -16.42 -21.89
C ARG A 191 16.74 -17.69 -22.65
N ARG A 192 17.99 -17.79 -23.10
CA ARG A 192 18.49 -19.02 -23.76
C ARG A 192 18.31 -20.26 -22.88
N ILE A 193 18.70 -20.17 -21.61
CA ILE A 193 18.55 -21.28 -20.66
C ILE A 193 17.07 -21.62 -20.46
N CYS A 194 16.20 -20.62 -20.30
CA CYS A 194 14.76 -20.84 -20.16
C CYS A 194 14.15 -21.48 -21.42
N ASP A 195 14.56 -21.07 -22.61
CA ASP A 195 14.09 -21.62 -23.88
C ASP A 195 14.56 -23.07 -24.08
N GLU A 196 15.78 -23.39 -23.68
CA GLU A 196 16.36 -24.74 -23.74
C GLU A 196 15.76 -25.68 -22.69
N THR A 197 15.61 -25.20 -21.46
CA THR A 197 15.16 -26.04 -20.33
C THR A 197 13.65 -26.10 -20.19
N GLN A 198 12.92 -25.14 -20.78
CA GLN A 198 11.47 -24.94 -20.65
C GLN A 198 10.95 -25.33 -19.26
N PRO A 199 11.48 -24.70 -18.20
CA PRO A 199 11.22 -25.16 -16.85
C PRO A 199 9.72 -25.06 -16.59
N PRO A 200 9.09 -26.07 -15.96
CA PRO A 200 7.68 -26.00 -15.63
C PRO A 200 7.46 -24.78 -14.75
N LEU A 201 6.59 -23.87 -15.21
CA LEU A 201 6.16 -22.73 -14.40
C LEU A 201 5.58 -23.30 -13.10
N TRP A 202 6.13 -22.83 -11.98
CA TRP A 202 5.84 -23.26 -10.61
C TRP A 202 4.33 -23.44 -10.33
N PRO A 203 3.97 -24.38 -9.43
CA PRO A 203 3.16 -25.54 -9.77
C PRO A 203 1.84 -25.18 -10.45
N VAL A 204 1.57 -25.89 -11.54
CA VAL A 204 0.22 -26.08 -12.05
C VAL A 204 -0.56 -26.83 -10.97
N ILE A 205 -1.23 -26.12 -10.06
CA ILE A 205 -2.21 -26.72 -9.16
C ILE A 205 -3.35 -27.16 -10.07
N PRO A 206 -3.59 -28.47 -10.25
CA PRO A 206 -4.77 -28.88 -10.99
C PRO A 206 -5.99 -28.43 -10.19
N PHE A 207 -6.74 -27.46 -10.72
CA PHE A 207 -8.09 -27.19 -10.26
C PHE A 207 -8.88 -28.47 -10.51
N ARG A 208 -9.35 -29.12 -9.45
CA ARG A 208 -10.32 -30.20 -9.57
C ARG A 208 -11.61 -29.57 -10.08
N LEU A 209 -11.95 -29.82 -11.35
CA LEU A 209 -13.29 -29.64 -11.90
C LEU A 209 -14.22 -30.74 -11.37
#